data_AF-A0A925D9S4-F1
#
_entry.id   AF-A0A925D9S4-F1
#
_cell.length_a   1.000
_cell.length_b   1.000
_cell.length_c   1.000
_cell.angle_alpha   90.00
_cell.angle_beta   90.00
_cell.angle_gamma   90.00
#
_symmetry.space_group_name_H-M   'P 1'
#
loop_
_entity.id
_entity.type
_entity.pdbx_description
1 polymer ?
#
loop_
_entity_poly.entity_id
_entity_poly.type
_entity_poly.pdbx_seq_one_letter_code
_entity_poly.pdbx_strand_id
1 'polypeptide(L)'
;MRRFFFSRSWHLAAGAAGLSIAGAVSSQMLGVEAKPVKWPAAAKANGDDPRVAERIGLDPSIRETPALPAENKIPARARITDADPADAEASPAEDQPETRLKPIPEPAAAEVPTSLAWPVPAALLLQLDRLAESDPATADWVAQAKAEVSAILDLPSLSDPAAKQHLQRLTQLANDAKSLSRQTDDDDARSRILRAGFAIVRRVAIWQPLHETALREASAKRPETSPLPSSQEMLSDLEHAQHELASTRDLVAWRKYLLLDKLQERCTSGADITPAERKLARDILYRFHSTQLTSDQAALLENPALQKFAQQLTAWAAEPVDLLELSAAIEKYESDEGSENAGNIAQQYDLLRWSQEGKTAELAQAVNSYYRNANVRVAISAELVNRLLPKEVRTAEPVQEMIQGATVEGQSETSTRLRLVLLPDRWRWRVGLEAKGEVASSTASTSGPATFYQDGAASYRARKLFTIDRKNIRMHQAEAEAAAQNQLNDFETDFDGVPLLNWVARIIARNQYEQKTPAAQQEVEDKIINRAAGTLDTQVAERLEKA
;
A
#
# COMPACT_ATOMS: atom_id res chain seq x y z
N MET A 1 -14.08 -25.11 26.53
CA MET A 1 -13.12 -25.85 25.69
C MET A 1 -13.66 -25.94 24.27
N ARG A 2 -13.23 -25.02 23.38
CA ARG A 2 -13.26 -25.12 21.90
C ARG A 2 -12.73 -23.79 21.37
N ARG A 3 -11.43 -23.79 21.05
CA ARG A 3 -10.69 -22.68 20.44
C ARG A 3 -11.08 -22.62 18.96
N PHE A 4 -11.55 -21.47 18.49
CA PHE A 4 -11.63 -21.18 17.05
C PHE A 4 -10.41 -20.34 16.67
N PHE A 5 -9.43 -21.01 16.06
CA PHE A 5 -8.32 -20.37 15.37
C PHE A 5 -8.82 -19.84 14.02
N PHE A 6 -8.74 -18.53 13.79
CA PHE A 6 -8.73 -17.98 12.43
C PHE A 6 -7.28 -17.65 12.06
N SER A 7 -6.58 -18.66 11.56
CA SER A 7 -5.41 -18.44 10.71
C SER A 7 -5.94 -18.08 9.32
N ARG A 8 -5.81 -16.81 8.92
CA ARG A 8 -5.89 -16.44 7.50
C ARG A 8 -4.48 -16.12 7.04
N SER A 9 -3.87 -17.09 6.39
CA SER A 9 -2.65 -16.92 5.62
C SER A 9 -2.87 -15.85 4.56
N TRP A 10 -2.04 -14.81 4.59
CA TRP A 10 -1.89 -13.89 3.47
C TRP A 10 -1.07 -14.61 2.40
N HIS A 11 -1.74 -15.22 1.42
CA HIS A 11 -1.07 -15.62 0.19
C HIS A 11 -0.92 -14.38 -0.69
N LEU A 12 0.18 -13.64 -0.50
CA LEU A 12 0.74 -12.82 -1.57
C LEU A 12 1.26 -13.79 -2.63
N ALA A 13 0.42 -14.11 -3.61
CA ALA A 13 0.82 -14.86 -4.78
C ALA A 13 1.78 -13.98 -5.61
N ALA A 14 3.07 -14.07 -5.30
CA ALA A 14 4.12 -13.75 -6.26
C ALA A 14 4.04 -14.81 -7.38
N GLY A 15 3.13 -14.60 -8.32
CA GLY A 15 2.94 -15.44 -9.50
C GLY A 15 4.10 -15.27 -10.49
N ALA A 16 5.29 -15.73 -10.13
CA ALA A 16 6.37 -16.00 -11.06
C ALA A 16 6.12 -17.39 -11.68
N ALA A 17 5.20 -17.46 -12.64
CA ALA A 17 5.02 -18.64 -13.48
C ALA A 17 5.65 -18.35 -14.86
N GLY A 18 6.67 -19.15 -15.20
CA GLY A 18 7.37 -19.11 -16.47
C GLY A 18 6.40 -19.25 -17.65
N LEU A 19 6.61 -18.45 -18.68
CA LEU A 19 5.77 -18.37 -19.86
C LEU A 19 6.45 -19.08 -21.03
N SER A 20 5.84 -20.17 -21.45
CA SER A 20 5.76 -20.56 -22.85
C SER A 20 4.28 -20.61 -23.24
N ILE A 21 4.02 -20.46 -24.55
CA ILE A 21 2.84 -20.87 -25.33
C ILE A 21 2.08 -19.73 -26.04
N ALA A 22 2.23 -19.78 -27.37
CA ALA A 22 1.25 -19.76 -28.46
C ALA A 22 -0.13 -19.10 -28.26
N GLY A 23 -0.49 -18.28 -29.26
CA GLY A 23 -1.74 -17.55 -29.32
C GLY A 23 -2.95 -18.34 -29.80
N ALA A 24 -4.07 -17.61 -29.74
CA ALA A 24 -5.20 -17.59 -30.68
C ALA A 24 -6.41 -17.03 -29.90
N VAL A 25 -7.00 -15.91 -30.30
CA VAL A 25 -8.47 -15.72 -30.29
C VAL A 25 -8.85 -14.61 -31.28
N SER A 26 -9.81 -14.96 -32.14
CA SER A 26 -10.49 -14.16 -33.15
C SER A 26 -11.40 -13.05 -32.60
N SER A 27 -11.62 -12.06 -33.45
CA SER A 27 -12.53 -10.92 -33.27
C SER A 27 -14.01 -11.32 -33.18
N GLN A 28 -14.80 -10.59 -32.38
CA GLN A 28 -16.16 -10.15 -32.74
C GLN A 28 -16.69 -9.03 -31.81
N MET A 29 -17.04 -7.89 -32.46
CA MET A 29 -18.09 -6.90 -32.22
C MET A 29 -18.50 -6.44 -30.81
N LEU A 30 -18.50 -5.11 -30.58
CA LEU A 30 -19.71 -4.27 -30.44
C LEU A 30 -19.33 -2.79 -30.16
N GLY A 31 -19.94 -1.88 -30.92
CA GLY A 31 -19.85 -0.45 -30.67
C GLY A 31 -20.94 0.04 -29.71
N VAL A 32 -20.60 0.98 -28.83
CA VAL A 32 -21.50 1.99 -28.25
C VAL A 32 -20.65 3.23 -27.91
N GLU A 33 -20.92 4.36 -28.58
CA GLU A 33 -20.46 5.68 -28.16
C GLU A 33 -21.13 6.09 -26.84
N ALA A 34 -20.34 6.43 -25.82
CA ALA A 34 -20.83 7.11 -24.63
C ALA A 34 -20.15 8.47 -24.46
N LYS A 35 -20.93 9.55 -24.59
CA LYS A 35 -20.50 10.92 -24.29
C LYS A 35 -20.18 11.08 -22.79
N PRO A 36 -19.16 11.88 -22.40
CA PRO A 36 -18.84 12.11 -21.01
C PRO A 36 -19.88 13.00 -20.33
N VAL A 37 -20.49 12.50 -19.25
CA VAL A 37 -21.33 13.27 -18.32
C VAL A 37 -20.43 14.08 -17.38
N LYS A 38 -20.59 15.41 -17.39
CA LYS A 38 -19.96 16.32 -16.41
C LYS A 38 -20.67 16.21 -15.06
N TRP A 39 -19.95 15.80 -14.02
CA TRP A 39 -20.40 15.90 -12.64
C TRP A 39 -20.03 17.26 -12.02
N PRO A 40 -20.89 17.89 -11.19
CA PRO A 40 -20.58 19.12 -10.51
C PRO A 40 -19.59 18.90 -9.34
N ALA A 41 -18.76 19.90 -9.09
CA ALA A 41 -17.70 19.91 -8.10
C ALA A 41 -18.25 19.75 -6.68
N ALA A 42 -17.85 18.67 -5.99
CA ALA A 42 -18.04 18.51 -4.56
C ALA A 42 -16.98 19.35 -3.80
N ALA A 43 -17.45 20.01 -2.74
CA ALA A 43 -16.71 20.97 -1.93
C ALA A 43 -15.41 20.38 -1.35
N LYS A 44 -14.35 21.21 -1.42
CA LYS A 44 -13.03 20.94 -0.84
C LYS A 44 -13.14 20.82 0.69
N ALA A 45 -13.00 19.62 1.23
CA ALA A 45 -12.49 19.45 2.57
C ALA A 45 -10.97 19.68 2.53
N ASN A 46 -10.47 20.64 3.31
CA ASN A 46 -9.04 20.90 3.48
C ASN A 46 -8.36 19.66 4.08
N GLY A 47 -7.87 18.78 3.21
CA GLY A 47 -7.03 17.64 3.56
C GLY A 47 -5.58 18.00 3.34
N ASP A 48 -5.01 18.80 4.24
CA ASP A 48 -3.58 19.13 4.24
C ASP A 48 -3.04 19.16 5.69
N ASP A 49 -3.49 18.21 6.51
CA ASP A 49 -2.81 17.94 7.78
C ASP A 49 -1.82 16.78 7.58
N PRO A 50 -0.51 17.05 7.49
CA PRO A 50 0.49 16.00 7.40
C PRO A 50 0.37 15.09 8.63
N ARG A 51 0.43 13.77 8.42
CA ARG A 51 0.43 12.79 9.51
C ARG A 51 1.52 13.19 10.52
N VAL A 52 1.29 13.01 11.83
CA VAL A 52 2.23 13.49 12.86
C VAL A 52 3.66 12.93 12.69
N ALA A 53 3.79 11.71 12.15
CA ALA A 53 5.07 11.11 11.77
C ALA A 53 5.83 11.87 10.65
N GLU A 54 5.13 12.69 9.85
CA GLU A 54 5.70 13.62 8.87
C GLU A 54 5.95 15.02 9.48
N ARG A 55 5.22 15.42 10.53
CA ARG A 55 5.41 16.69 11.26
C ARG A 55 6.72 16.71 12.06
N ILE A 56 7.10 15.55 12.58
CA ILE A 56 8.38 15.36 13.26
C ILE A 56 9.21 14.54 12.29
N GLY A 57 10.03 15.19 11.45
CA GLY A 57 10.86 14.55 10.40
C GLY A 57 11.92 13.55 10.89
N LEU A 58 11.51 12.57 11.70
CA LEU A 58 12.16 11.32 11.99
C LEU A 58 11.46 10.30 11.11
N ASP A 59 11.92 10.17 9.87
CA ASP A 59 11.60 8.97 9.12
C ASP A 59 12.49 7.85 9.72
N PRO A 60 11.93 6.86 10.44
CA PRO A 60 12.73 5.72 10.91
C PRO A 60 13.25 4.86 9.75
N SER A 61 12.79 5.11 8.51
CA SER A 61 13.43 4.63 7.30
C SER A 61 14.44 5.67 6.79
N ILE A 62 15.64 5.67 7.37
CA ILE A 62 16.76 6.39 6.77
C ILE A 62 17.00 5.78 5.38
N ARG A 63 16.63 6.56 4.37
CA ARG A 63 16.99 6.38 2.97
C ARG A 63 18.41 6.87 2.75
N GLU A 64 19.41 6.06 3.04
CA GLU A 64 20.71 6.22 2.39
C GLU A 64 21.21 4.83 2.03
N THR A 65 20.88 4.38 0.82
CA THR A 65 21.59 3.26 0.21
C THR A 65 23.05 3.70 0.12
N PRO A 66 24.02 3.01 0.76
CA PRO A 66 25.42 3.29 0.53
C PRO A 66 25.66 3.13 -0.98
N ALA A 67 26.24 4.14 -1.62
CA ALA A 67 26.75 3.96 -2.96
C ALA A 67 27.78 2.83 -2.90
N LEU A 68 27.47 1.68 -3.50
CA LEU A 68 28.42 0.57 -3.57
C LEU A 68 29.69 1.08 -4.28
N PRO A 69 30.88 0.87 -3.70
CA PRO A 69 32.13 1.21 -4.37
C PRO A 69 32.24 0.37 -5.65
N ALA A 70 32.51 1.06 -6.77
CA ALA A 70 32.77 0.42 -8.04
C ALA A 70 34.12 -0.33 -7.95
N GLU A 71 34.09 -1.63 -7.69
CA GLU A 71 35.27 -2.47 -7.90
C GLU A 71 34.94 -3.77 -8.65
N ASN A 72 35.44 -3.80 -9.88
CA ASN A 72 35.80 -4.99 -10.62
C ASN A 72 36.60 -5.96 -9.75
N LYS A 73 36.17 -7.22 -9.67
CA LYS A 73 37.02 -8.42 -9.76
C LYS A 73 36.16 -9.69 -9.80
N ILE A 74 36.26 -10.39 -10.92
CA ILE A 74 35.79 -11.77 -11.10
C ILE A 74 36.57 -12.69 -10.14
N PRO A 75 35.93 -13.73 -9.59
CA PRO A 75 36.58 -15.03 -9.68
C PRO A 75 35.65 -16.16 -10.15
N ALA A 76 36.22 -16.89 -11.11
CA ALA A 76 36.25 -18.34 -11.32
C ALA A 76 35.03 -19.20 -10.93
N ARG A 77 34.41 -19.74 -11.99
CA ARG A 77 33.71 -21.03 -12.05
C ARG A 77 34.43 -22.12 -11.24
N ALA A 78 33.69 -22.82 -10.37
CA ALA A 78 34.00 -24.19 -9.99
C ALA A 78 32.84 -25.11 -10.42
N ARG A 79 33.22 -26.18 -11.10
CA ARG A 79 32.36 -27.19 -11.74
C ARG A 79 31.78 -28.13 -10.69
N ILE A 80 30.53 -28.51 -10.91
CA ILE A 80 29.85 -29.65 -10.29
C ILE A 80 30.38 -30.91 -10.96
N THR A 81 30.84 -31.89 -10.19
CA THR A 81 31.02 -33.28 -10.63
C THR A 81 30.47 -34.21 -9.58
N ASP A 82 29.56 -35.07 -10.03
CA ASP A 82 28.97 -36.19 -9.32
C ASP A 82 30.03 -37.18 -8.82
N ALA A 83 29.84 -37.68 -7.59
CA ALA A 83 30.31 -39.00 -7.16
C ALA A 83 29.56 -39.42 -5.88
N ASP A 84 28.72 -40.45 -6.02
CA ASP A 84 28.37 -41.42 -4.99
C ASP A 84 28.93 -42.75 -5.53
N PRO A 85 29.60 -43.61 -4.73
CA PRO A 85 28.86 -44.54 -3.89
C PRO A 85 29.55 -45.00 -2.58
N ALA A 86 28.72 -45.44 -1.64
CA ALA A 86 28.85 -46.57 -0.70
C ALA A 86 30.25 -47.16 -0.41
N ASP A 87 30.65 -47.14 0.88
CA ASP A 87 30.96 -48.35 1.65
C ASP A 87 31.19 -48.07 3.15
N ALA A 88 30.78 -49.07 3.96
CA ALA A 88 31.32 -49.50 5.26
C ALA A 88 30.98 -48.77 6.58
N GLU A 89 29.92 -49.29 7.22
CA GLU A 89 29.90 -49.98 8.53
C GLU A 89 30.40 -49.36 9.87
N ALA A 90 29.48 -49.46 10.85
CA ALA A 90 29.63 -49.81 12.28
C ALA A 90 30.07 -48.76 13.34
N SER A 91 29.14 -48.48 14.25
CA SER A 91 29.26 -47.68 15.49
C SER A 91 30.31 -48.18 16.50
N PRO A 92 30.64 -47.38 17.52
CA PRO A 92 29.91 -47.52 18.79
C PRO A 92 29.58 -46.20 19.51
N ALA A 93 28.63 -46.31 20.44
CA ALA A 93 28.20 -45.26 21.35
C ALA A 93 29.30 -44.90 22.35
N GLU A 94 29.58 -43.59 22.51
CA GLU A 94 30.37 -43.05 23.61
C GLU A 94 29.68 -41.82 24.22
N ASP A 95 29.70 -41.81 25.55
CA ASP A 95 29.11 -40.86 26.51
C ASP A 95 29.42 -39.39 26.20
N GLN A 96 28.37 -38.55 26.19
CA GLN A 96 28.54 -37.10 26.32
C GLN A 96 28.48 -36.71 27.80
N PRO A 97 29.50 -36.03 28.37
CA PRO A 97 29.42 -35.51 29.71
C PRO A 97 28.57 -34.22 29.74
N GLU A 98 27.63 -34.17 30.68
CA GLU A 98 26.82 -32.98 31.00
C GLU A 98 27.71 -31.82 31.46
N THR A 99 28.03 -30.90 30.54
CA THR A 99 28.66 -29.63 30.92
C THR A 99 27.57 -28.68 31.43
N ARG A 100 27.24 -28.81 32.71
CA ARG A 100 26.33 -27.91 33.44
C ARG A 100 26.95 -26.50 33.48
N LEU A 101 26.53 -25.63 32.56
CA LEU A 101 26.89 -24.21 32.57
C LEU A 101 26.49 -23.62 33.93
N LYS A 102 27.46 -23.05 34.65
CA LYS A 102 27.21 -22.27 35.87
C LYS A 102 26.37 -21.05 35.49
N PRO A 103 25.34 -20.68 36.29
CA PRO A 103 24.58 -19.48 36.03
C PRO A 103 25.49 -18.26 36.10
N ILE A 104 25.42 -17.42 35.07
CA ILE A 104 25.97 -16.07 35.08
C ILE A 104 25.24 -15.31 36.21
N PRO A 105 25.95 -14.60 37.11
CA PRO A 105 25.27 -13.78 38.12
C PRO A 105 24.46 -12.71 37.39
N GLU A 106 23.16 -12.72 37.64
CA GLU A 106 22.23 -11.68 37.18
C GLU A 106 22.71 -10.33 37.74
N PRO A 107 22.97 -9.31 36.89
CA PRO A 107 23.35 -8.00 37.39
C PRO A 107 22.22 -7.47 38.27
N ALA A 108 22.57 -6.94 39.44
CA ALA A 108 21.62 -6.38 40.40
C ALA A 108 20.65 -5.45 39.66
N ALA A 109 19.35 -5.76 39.75
CA ALA A 109 18.29 -4.94 39.18
C ALA A 109 18.45 -3.50 39.69
N ALA A 110 18.76 -2.58 38.79
CA ALA A 110 18.69 -1.16 39.09
C ALA A 110 17.30 -0.86 39.67
N GLU A 111 17.23 -0.09 40.76
CA GLU A 111 15.98 0.32 41.38
C GLU A 111 15.09 0.96 40.30
N VAL A 112 14.02 0.25 39.91
CA VAL A 112 13.07 0.75 38.93
C VAL A 112 12.37 1.94 39.59
N PRO A 113 12.40 3.14 38.99
CA PRO A 113 11.70 4.29 39.54
C PRO A 113 10.23 3.93 39.72
N THR A 114 9.65 4.14 40.90
CA THR A 114 8.22 3.93 41.13
C THR A 114 7.50 5.27 41.06
N SER A 115 6.57 5.41 40.13
CA SER A 115 5.69 6.58 40.02
C SER A 115 4.25 6.18 40.32
N LEU A 116 3.53 7.07 41.01
CA LEU A 116 2.13 6.87 41.40
C LEU A 116 1.14 7.34 40.32
N ALA A 117 1.57 8.26 39.44
CA ALA A 117 0.67 8.93 38.50
C ALA A 117 1.05 8.70 37.02
N TRP A 118 2.34 8.70 36.71
CA TRP A 118 2.86 8.49 35.36
C TRP A 118 3.46 7.09 35.21
N PRO A 119 3.23 6.38 34.09
CA PRO A 119 3.80 5.05 33.91
C PRO A 119 5.32 5.16 33.69
N VAL A 120 6.07 4.20 34.23
CA VAL A 120 7.53 4.18 34.15
C VAL A 120 7.95 3.70 32.76
N PRO A 121 8.66 4.51 31.95
CA PRO A 121 9.04 4.14 30.60
C PRO A 121 10.32 3.29 30.57
N ALA A 122 10.25 2.08 31.14
CA ALA A 122 11.41 1.21 31.34
C ALA A 122 12.20 0.94 30.04
N ALA A 123 11.50 0.70 28.93
CA ALA A 123 12.11 0.48 27.62
C ALA A 123 12.91 1.70 27.12
N LEU A 124 12.39 2.91 27.31
CA LEU A 124 13.10 4.14 26.94
C LEU A 124 14.34 4.34 27.81
N LEU A 125 14.22 4.19 29.13
CA LEU A 125 15.34 4.37 30.05
C LEU A 125 16.47 3.40 29.72
N LEU A 126 16.15 2.13 29.50
CA LEU A 126 17.11 1.11 29.07
C LEU A 126 17.77 1.45 27.73
N GLN A 127 17.00 1.96 26.76
CA GLN A 127 17.52 2.35 25.45
C GLN A 127 18.47 3.56 25.56
N LEU A 128 18.15 4.53 26.42
CA LEU A 128 18.99 5.69 26.69
C LEU A 128 20.29 5.28 27.39
N ASP A 129 20.23 4.36 28.36
CA ASP A 129 21.42 3.86 29.06
C ASP A 129 22.38 3.14 28.10
N ARG A 130 21.85 2.25 27.26
CA ARG A 130 22.65 1.57 26.21
C ARG A 130 23.27 2.55 25.21
N LEU A 131 22.57 3.64 24.89
CA LEU A 131 23.10 4.66 23.99
C LEU A 131 24.26 5.42 24.65
N ALA A 132 24.14 5.83 25.90
CA ALA A 132 25.23 6.49 26.62
C ALA A 132 26.46 5.59 26.80
N GLU A 133 26.26 4.29 27.00
CA GLU A 133 27.34 3.29 27.09
C GLU A 133 28.07 3.09 25.75
N SER A 134 27.31 3.03 24.65
CA SER A 134 27.88 2.76 23.32
C SER A 134 28.46 4.00 22.65
N ASP A 135 27.86 5.17 22.87
CA ASP A 135 28.22 6.43 22.22
C ASP A 135 28.43 7.55 23.26
N PRO A 136 29.63 7.66 23.89
CA PRO A 136 29.88 8.61 24.98
C PRO A 136 29.63 10.08 24.63
N ALA A 137 29.73 10.45 23.36
CA ALA A 137 29.42 11.80 22.86
C ALA A 137 27.94 12.19 23.08
N THR A 138 27.06 11.21 23.31
CA THR A 138 25.63 11.42 23.57
C THR A 138 25.29 11.51 25.06
N ALA A 139 26.26 11.29 25.96
CA ALA A 139 26.01 11.14 27.40
C ALA A 139 25.30 12.35 28.02
N ASP A 140 25.69 13.58 27.67
CA ASP A 140 25.06 14.79 28.19
C ASP A 140 23.60 14.95 27.71
N TRP A 141 23.32 14.57 26.46
CA TRP A 141 21.96 14.58 25.91
C TRP A 141 21.09 13.50 26.57
N VAL A 142 21.64 12.29 26.77
CA VAL A 142 20.99 11.20 27.50
C VAL A 142 20.67 11.62 28.94
N ALA A 143 21.62 12.22 29.65
CA ALA A 143 21.43 12.68 31.02
C ALA A 143 20.30 13.72 31.13
N GLN A 144 20.23 14.68 30.19
CA GLN A 144 19.14 15.64 30.13
C GLN A 144 17.79 14.97 29.85
N ALA A 145 17.73 14.01 28.92
CA ALA A 145 16.49 13.28 28.62
C ALA A 145 16.00 12.48 29.83
N LYS A 146 16.91 11.77 30.52
CA LYS A 146 16.57 11.02 31.74
C LYS A 146 16.09 11.95 32.85
N ALA A 147 16.73 13.11 33.04
CA ALA A 147 16.32 14.09 34.06
C ALA A 147 14.89 14.61 33.84
N GLU A 148 14.51 14.92 32.60
CA GLU A 148 13.13 15.34 32.29
C GLU A 148 12.11 14.20 32.46
N VAL A 149 12.48 12.96 32.12
CA VAL A 149 11.62 11.79 32.41
C VAL A 149 11.43 11.62 33.91
N SER A 150 12.51 11.66 34.70
CA SER A 150 12.43 11.59 36.17
C SER A 150 11.55 12.70 36.75
N ALA A 151 11.70 13.93 36.27
CA ALA A 151 10.89 15.06 36.73
C ALA A 151 9.38 14.85 36.46
N ILE A 152 9.00 14.19 35.36
CA ILE A 152 7.60 13.81 35.09
C ILE A 152 7.13 12.71 36.04
N LEU A 153 7.97 11.69 36.29
CA LEU A 153 7.65 10.58 37.17
C LEU A 153 7.46 11.02 38.63
N ASP A 154 8.10 12.10 39.04
CA ASP A 154 7.98 12.69 40.39
C ASP A 154 6.69 13.52 40.56
N LEU A 155 5.93 13.77 39.49
CA LEU A 155 4.69 14.56 39.58
C LEU A 155 3.57 13.76 40.27
N PRO A 156 2.77 14.40 41.14
CA PRO A 156 1.76 13.73 41.95
C PRO A 156 0.50 13.32 41.16
N SER A 157 0.27 13.89 39.98
CA SER A 157 -0.89 13.56 39.15
C SER A 157 -0.61 13.75 37.65
N LEU A 158 -1.44 13.12 36.82
CA LEU A 158 -1.46 13.34 35.37
C LEU A 158 -1.89 14.76 34.99
N SER A 159 -2.59 15.46 35.88
CA SER A 159 -3.11 16.82 35.67
C SER A 159 -2.19 17.93 36.20
N ASP A 160 -1.01 17.59 36.73
CA ASP A 160 -0.09 18.58 37.28
C ASP A 160 0.40 19.57 36.20
N PRO A 161 0.17 20.89 36.37
CA PRO A 161 0.56 21.90 35.38
C PRO A 161 2.06 21.90 35.03
N ALA A 162 2.94 21.43 35.92
CA ALA A 162 4.38 21.35 35.67
C ALA A 162 4.73 20.35 34.56
N ALA A 163 3.89 19.33 34.33
CA ALA A 163 4.09 18.33 33.27
C ALA A 163 4.28 18.97 31.89
N LYS A 164 3.55 20.06 31.61
CA LYS A 164 3.62 20.77 30.34
C LYS A 164 5.04 21.25 30.00
N GLN A 165 5.77 21.78 30.99
CA GLN A 165 7.13 22.29 30.77
C GLN A 165 8.09 21.14 30.46
N HIS A 166 8.02 20.04 31.22
CA HIS A 166 8.87 18.87 31.02
C HIS A 166 8.60 18.17 29.68
N LEU A 167 7.33 18.04 29.27
CA LEU A 167 6.95 17.49 27.98
C LEU A 167 7.45 18.35 26.81
N GLN A 168 7.41 19.69 26.95
CA GLN A 168 8.00 20.60 25.96
C GLN A 168 9.52 20.44 25.87
N ARG A 169 10.19 20.24 27.01
CA ARG A 169 11.64 20.01 27.03
C ARG A 169 12.02 18.67 26.40
N LEU A 170 11.27 17.60 26.66
CA LEU A 170 11.43 16.32 25.96
C LEU A 170 11.20 16.45 24.45
N THR A 171 10.23 17.25 24.01
CA THR A 171 10.01 17.54 22.59
C THR A 171 11.24 18.20 21.97
N GLN A 172 11.88 19.13 22.68
CA GLN A 172 13.11 19.76 22.22
C GLN A 172 14.26 18.74 22.13
N LEU A 173 14.46 17.93 23.16
CA LEU A 173 15.51 16.91 23.19
C LEU A 173 15.33 15.86 22.07
N ALA A 174 14.10 15.49 21.75
CA ALA A 174 13.79 14.64 20.61
C ALA A 174 14.19 15.27 19.26
N ASN A 175 14.05 16.59 19.12
CA ASN A 175 14.54 17.29 17.93
C ASN A 175 16.06 17.45 17.93
N ASP A 176 16.68 17.66 19.09
CA ASP A 176 18.14 17.74 19.23
C ASP A 176 18.81 16.42 18.83
N ALA A 177 18.17 15.27 19.05
CA ALA A 177 18.64 13.98 18.58
C ALA A 177 18.87 13.96 17.05
N LYS A 178 18.04 14.67 16.26
CA LYS A 178 18.25 14.79 14.81
C LYS A 178 19.55 15.54 14.51
N SER A 179 19.75 16.66 15.18
CA SER A 179 20.96 17.47 15.02
C SER A 179 22.19 16.68 15.42
N LEU A 180 22.13 15.93 16.52
CA LEU A 180 23.21 15.07 17.00
C LEU A 180 23.51 13.93 16.01
N SER A 181 22.48 13.30 15.44
CA SER A 181 22.65 12.23 14.46
C SER A 181 23.37 12.68 13.17
N ARG A 182 23.28 13.97 12.81
CA ARG A 182 23.98 14.53 11.64
C ARG A 182 25.45 14.86 11.92
N GLN A 183 25.85 14.89 13.18
CA GLN A 183 27.22 15.20 13.60
C GLN A 183 28.08 13.94 13.72
N THR A 184 27.48 12.76 13.66
CA THR A 184 28.22 11.48 13.68
C THR A 184 28.38 10.93 12.27
N ASP A 185 29.61 10.53 11.95
CA ASP A 185 29.95 9.86 10.70
C ASP A 185 29.68 8.35 10.75
N ASP A 186 29.40 7.79 11.94
CA ASP A 186 29.05 6.37 12.12
C ASP A 186 27.55 6.14 11.87
N ASP A 187 27.23 5.35 10.83
CA ASP A 187 25.87 4.95 10.44
C ASP A 187 25.12 4.21 11.56
N ASP A 188 25.82 3.40 12.35
CA ASP A 188 25.22 2.63 13.45
C ASP A 188 24.90 3.55 14.63
N ALA A 189 25.84 4.42 15.02
CA ALA A 189 25.59 5.47 16.02
C ALA A 189 24.45 6.39 15.61
N ARG A 190 24.43 6.83 14.34
CA ARG A 190 23.34 7.65 13.76
C ARG A 190 22.00 6.97 13.94
N SER A 191 21.94 5.68 13.61
CA SER A 191 20.74 4.86 13.74
C SER A 191 20.30 4.71 15.20
N ARG A 192 21.22 4.47 16.14
CA ARG A 192 20.90 4.37 17.59
C ARG A 192 20.36 5.69 18.14
N ILE A 193 20.99 6.82 17.82
CA ILE A 193 20.55 8.17 18.23
C ILE A 193 19.13 8.45 17.71
N LEU A 194 18.87 8.22 16.42
CA LEU A 194 17.56 8.46 15.83
C LEU A 194 16.48 7.56 16.41
N ARG A 195 16.79 6.29 16.70
CA ARG A 195 15.85 5.41 17.41
C ARG A 195 15.52 5.91 18.81
N ALA A 196 16.51 6.41 19.57
CA ALA A 196 16.29 6.95 20.91
C ALA A 196 15.46 8.25 20.86
N GLY A 197 15.79 9.16 19.96
CA GLY A 197 14.99 10.37 19.72
C GLY A 197 13.55 10.04 19.32
N PHE A 198 13.34 9.03 18.47
CA PHE A 198 12.00 8.58 18.09
C PHE A 198 11.23 7.94 19.25
N ALA A 199 11.90 7.17 20.12
CA ALA A 199 11.27 6.61 21.32
C ALA A 199 10.74 7.70 22.28
N ILE A 200 11.44 8.84 22.38
CA ILE A 200 10.95 10.03 23.11
C ILE A 200 9.73 10.63 22.41
N VAL A 201 9.76 10.77 21.08
CA VAL A 201 8.63 11.30 20.29
C VAL A 201 7.36 10.50 20.50
N ARG A 202 7.44 9.16 20.46
CA ARG A 202 6.27 8.30 20.67
C ARG A 202 5.62 8.53 22.03
N ARG A 203 6.43 8.73 23.08
CA ARG A 203 5.93 8.99 24.44
C ARG A 203 5.32 10.37 24.57
N VAL A 204 6.03 11.41 24.14
CA VAL A 204 5.50 12.79 24.16
C VAL A 204 4.17 12.89 23.41
N ALA A 205 4.07 12.21 22.25
CA ALA A 205 2.85 12.22 21.45
C ALA A 205 1.63 11.62 22.15
N ILE A 206 1.82 10.76 23.17
CA ILE A 206 0.75 10.21 24.01
C ILE A 206 0.60 11.02 25.30
N TRP A 207 1.71 11.29 25.98
CA TRP A 207 1.73 11.92 27.29
C TRP A 207 1.19 13.35 27.26
N GLN A 208 1.41 14.09 26.18
CA GLN A 208 0.84 15.43 26.04
C GLN A 208 -0.70 15.43 25.95
N PRO A 209 -1.36 14.75 24.99
CA PRO A 209 -2.81 14.72 24.96
C PRO A 209 -3.40 14.03 26.21
N LEU A 210 -2.70 13.07 26.80
CA LEU A 210 -3.10 12.45 28.07
C LEU A 210 -3.13 13.45 29.23
N HIS A 211 -2.09 14.28 29.38
CA HIS A 211 -2.05 15.37 30.36
C HIS A 211 -3.17 16.39 30.11
N GLU A 212 -3.39 16.77 28.86
CA GLU A 212 -4.43 17.74 28.49
C GLU A 212 -5.84 17.22 28.80
N THR A 213 -6.10 15.93 28.57
CA THR A 213 -7.36 15.27 28.97
C THR A 213 -7.50 15.23 30.50
N ALA A 214 -6.46 14.82 31.23
CA ALA A 214 -6.48 14.78 32.69
C ALA A 214 -6.71 16.17 33.32
N LEU A 215 -6.08 17.22 32.76
CA LEU A 215 -6.26 18.60 33.20
C LEU A 215 -7.70 19.08 32.98
N ARG A 216 -8.32 18.67 31.87
CA ARG A 216 -9.72 18.99 31.55
C ARG A 216 -10.67 18.30 32.51
N GLU A 217 -10.49 17.00 32.75
CA GLU A 217 -11.27 16.22 33.72
C GLU A 217 -11.18 16.81 35.13
N ALA A 218 -9.97 17.20 35.58
CA ALA A 218 -9.76 17.83 36.88
C ALA A 218 -10.39 19.22 37.00
N SER A 219 -10.48 19.97 35.90
CA SER A 219 -11.05 21.33 35.86
C SER A 219 -12.57 21.34 35.69
N ALA A 220 -13.18 20.23 35.25
CA ALA A 220 -14.61 20.12 35.03
C ALA A 220 -15.37 20.07 36.36
N LYS A 221 -15.89 21.22 36.81
CA LYS A 221 -16.75 21.34 38.02
C LYS A 221 -18.08 20.54 37.93
N ARG A 222 -18.42 20.06 36.74
CA ARG A 222 -19.47 19.08 36.43
C ARG A 222 -19.10 18.50 35.06
N PRO A 223 -19.19 17.20 34.82
CA PRO A 223 -19.04 16.71 33.45
C PRO A 223 -20.16 17.35 32.62
N GLU A 224 -19.79 18.18 31.65
CA GLU A 224 -20.68 18.57 30.54
C GLU A 224 -20.85 17.34 29.65
N THR A 225 -21.39 16.25 30.20
CA THR A 225 -21.96 15.20 29.37
C THR A 225 -23.17 15.82 28.70
N SER A 226 -23.08 16.07 27.40
CA SER A 226 -24.28 16.20 26.56
C SER A 226 -25.27 15.11 27.01
N PRO A 227 -26.54 15.47 27.25
CA PRO A 227 -27.50 14.48 27.72
C PRO A 227 -27.48 13.30 26.75
N LEU A 228 -27.28 12.10 27.31
CA LEU A 228 -27.32 10.87 26.51
C LEU A 228 -28.67 10.81 25.80
N PRO A 229 -28.71 10.50 24.49
CA PRO A 229 -29.96 10.39 23.78
C PRO A 229 -30.80 9.30 24.45
N SER A 230 -32.05 9.66 24.73
CA SER A 230 -33.03 8.74 25.30
C SER A 230 -33.29 7.57 24.34
N SER A 231 -33.75 6.44 24.86
CA SER A 231 -34.13 5.29 24.04
C SER A 231 -35.21 5.64 23.01
N GLN A 232 -36.07 6.64 23.29
CA GLN A 232 -37.07 7.14 22.34
C GLN A 232 -36.45 7.94 21.19
N GLU A 233 -35.49 8.82 21.47
CA GLU A 233 -34.76 9.56 20.44
C GLU A 233 -33.95 8.61 19.54
N MET A 234 -33.30 7.60 20.15
CA MET A 234 -32.57 6.56 19.40
C MET A 234 -33.50 5.74 18.50
N LEU A 235 -34.70 5.38 18.96
CA LEU A 235 -35.71 4.69 18.14
C LEU A 235 -36.15 5.55 16.95
N SER A 236 -36.40 6.84 17.17
CA SER A 236 -36.80 7.74 16.09
C SER A 236 -35.71 7.87 15.01
N ASP A 237 -34.44 8.02 15.42
CA ASP A 237 -33.34 8.09 14.45
C ASP A 237 -33.10 6.74 13.76
N LEU A 238 -33.31 5.62 14.46
CA LEU A 238 -33.27 4.27 13.89
C LEU A 238 -34.36 4.05 12.83
N GLU A 239 -35.57 4.55 13.05
CA GLU A 239 -36.68 4.46 12.09
C GLU A 239 -36.38 5.26 10.82
N HIS A 240 -35.86 6.49 10.96
CA HIS A 240 -35.40 7.28 9.81
C HIS A 240 -34.27 6.59 9.05
N ALA A 241 -33.28 6.03 9.75
CA ALA A 241 -32.21 5.25 9.14
C ALA A 241 -32.75 4.04 8.34
N GLN A 242 -33.71 3.29 8.90
CA GLN A 242 -34.34 2.17 8.20
C GLN A 242 -35.14 2.61 6.98
N HIS A 243 -35.80 3.78 7.03
CA HIS A 243 -36.52 4.34 5.89
C HIS A 243 -35.58 4.65 4.71
N GLU A 244 -34.43 5.28 4.97
CA GLU A 244 -33.43 5.55 3.93
C GLU A 244 -32.86 4.25 3.35
N LEU A 245 -32.57 3.26 4.20
CA LEU A 245 -32.06 1.95 3.75
C LEU A 245 -33.10 1.19 2.92
N ALA A 246 -34.41 1.42 3.11
CA ALA A 246 -35.46 0.80 2.33
C ALA A 246 -35.39 1.15 0.84
N SER A 247 -34.79 2.29 0.48
CA SER A 247 -34.59 2.70 -0.91
C SER A 247 -33.67 1.77 -1.70
N THR A 248 -32.81 0.99 -1.02
CA THR A 248 -31.79 0.15 -1.64
C THR A 248 -32.28 -1.21 -2.14
N ARG A 249 -33.56 -1.56 -1.91
CA ARG A 249 -34.14 -2.89 -2.15
C ARG A 249 -33.52 -4.04 -1.32
N ASP A 250 -32.49 -3.78 -0.51
CA ASP A 250 -31.76 -4.77 0.31
C ASP A 250 -31.86 -4.49 1.83
N LEU A 251 -32.96 -3.88 2.28
CA LEU A 251 -33.16 -3.48 3.68
C LEU A 251 -32.88 -4.60 4.69
N VAL A 252 -33.32 -5.83 4.39
CA VAL A 252 -33.14 -7.00 5.28
C VAL A 252 -31.65 -7.30 5.49
N ALA A 253 -30.84 -7.22 4.44
CA ALA A 253 -29.41 -7.44 4.53
C ALA A 253 -28.74 -6.34 5.37
N TRP A 254 -29.13 -5.08 5.17
CA TRP A 254 -28.63 -3.95 5.94
C TRP A 254 -28.99 -4.00 7.42
N ARG A 255 -30.25 -4.33 7.76
CA ARG A 255 -30.70 -4.49 9.15
C ARG A 255 -29.89 -5.57 9.88
N LYS A 256 -29.66 -6.70 9.20
CA LYS A 256 -28.84 -7.79 9.74
C LYS A 256 -27.37 -7.40 9.86
N TYR A 257 -26.81 -6.75 8.85
CA TYR A 257 -25.42 -6.31 8.84
C TYR A 257 -25.18 -5.30 9.97
N LEU A 258 -25.91 -4.19 10.00
CA LEU A 258 -25.77 -3.13 11.00
C LEU A 258 -26.41 -3.47 12.37
N LEU A 259 -26.87 -4.70 12.60
CA LEU A 259 -27.51 -5.14 13.85
C LEU A 259 -28.68 -4.26 14.32
N LEU A 260 -29.42 -3.64 13.39
CA LEU A 260 -30.48 -2.68 13.71
C LEU A 260 -31.62 -3.31 14.53
N ASP A 261 -31.94 -4.57 14.27
CA ASP A 261 -33.00 -5.30 14.98
C ASP A 261 -32.67 -5.47 16.46
N LYS A 262 -31.41 -5.76 16.77
CA LYS A 262 -30.94 -5.88 18.15
C LYS A 262 -31.01 -4.54 18.88
N LEU A 263 -30.66 -3.46 18.19
CA LEU A 263 -30.75 -2.13 18.79
C LEU A 263 -32.21 -1.76 19.07
N GLN A 264 -33.11 -2.04 18.12
CA GLN A 264 -34.55 -1.77 18.24
C GLN A 264 -35.16 -2.49 19.45
N GLU A 265 -34.88 -3.79 19.62
CA GLU A 265 -35.32 -4.59 20.77
C GLU A 265 -34.87 -3.97 22.10
N ARG A 266 -33.60 -3.54 22.18
CA ARG A 266 -33.03 -2.93 23.38
C ARG A 266 -33.66 -1.59 23.73
N CYS A 267 -33.83 -0.72 22.74
CA CYS A 267 -34.44 0.59 22.97
C CYS A 267 -35.92 0.47 23.36
N THR A 268 -36.66 -0.48 22.78
CA THR A 268 -38.08 -0.71 23.07
C THR A 268 -38.31 -1.24 24.50
N SER A 269 -37.34 -2.00 25.03
CA SER A 269 -37.38 -2.53 26.39
C SER A 269 -37.15 -1.45 27.47
N GLY A 270 -36.81 -0.21 27.08
CA GLY A 270 -36.61 0.91 28.01
C GLY A 270 -35.42 0.73 28.95
N ALA A 271 -34.43 -0.09 28.57
CA ALA A 271 -33.28 -0.38 29.42
C ALA A 271 -32.36 0.84 29.55
N ASP A 272 -31.77 1.02 30.74
CA ASP A 272 -30.65 1.92 30.94
C ASP A 272 -29.45 1.51 30.07
N ILE A 273 -28.56 2.45 29.76
CA ILE A 273 -27.36 2.17 28.96
C ILE A 273 -26.37 1.35 29.81
N THR A 274 -26.38 0.03 29.63
CA THR A 274 -25.42 -0.89 30.28
C THR A 274 -24.18 -1.10 29.40
N PRO A 275 -23.11 -1.74 29.92
CA PRO A 275 -21.95 -2.12 29.12
C PRO A 275 -22.30 -2.95 27.87
N ALA A 276 -23.41 -3.71 27.89
CA ALA A 276 -23.87 -4.48 26.74
C ALA A 276 -24.42 -3.58 25.62
N GLU A 277 -25.21 -2.55 25.94
CA GLU A 277 -25.72 -1.58 24.98
C GLU A 277 -24.59 -0.72 24.41
N ARG A 278 -23.61 -0.31 25.23
CA ARG A 278 -22.40 0.39 24.75
C ARG A 278 -21.63 -0.46 23.74
N LYS A 279 -21.43 -1.74 24.05
CA LYS A 279 -20.77 -2.69 23.13
C LYS A 279 -21.55 -2.85 21.84
N LEU A 280 -22.88 -2.96 21.90
CA LEU A 280 -23.72 -3.03 20.71
C LEU A 280 -23.58 -1.76 19.86
N ALA A 281 -23.65 -0.56 20.46
CA ALA A 281 -23.45 0.69 19.73
C ALA A 281 -22.08 0.73 19.02
N ARG A 282 -21.01 0.32 19.70
CA ARG A 282 -19.68 0.17 19.10
C ARG A 282 -19.70 -0.80 17.92
N ASP A 283 -20.27 -1.99 18.09
CA ASP A 283 -20.39 -3.02 17.05
C ASP A 283 -21.13 -2.51 15.79
N ILE A 284 -22.14 -1.66 15.96
CA ILE A 284 -22.85 -1.02 14.85
C ILE A 284 -21.92 -0.03 14.16
N LEU A 285 -21.27 0.86 14.92
CA LEU A 285 -20.36 1.87 14.38
C LEU A 285 -19.14 1.26 13.67
N TYR A 286 -18.59 0.12 14.13
CA TYR A 286 -17.54 -0.61 13.40
C TYR A 286 -17.97 -0.99 11.99
N ARG A 287 -19.20 -1.48 11.86
CA ARG A 287 -19.75 -1.90 10.57
C ARG A 287 -20.11 -0.71 9.70
N PHE A 288 -20.59 0.35 10.33
CA PHE A 288 -20.89 1.61 9.67
C PHE A 288 -19.64 2.24 9.01
N HIS A 289 -18.49 2.17 9.67
CA HIS A 289 -17.21 2.70 9.18
C HIS A 289 -16.25 1.61 8.65
N SER A 290 -16.78 0.47 8.21
CA SER A 290 -15.97 -0.66 7.77
C SER A 290 -15.20 -0.33 6.48
N THR A 291 -13.91 -0.64 6.44
CA THR A 291 -13.08 -0.52 5.24
C THR A 291 -13.38 -1.59 4.17
N GLN A 292 -14.26 -2.55 4.48
CA GLN A 292 -14.68 -3.61 3.55
C GLN A 292 -15.92 -3.21 2.73
N LEU A 293 -16.51 -2.04 2.98
CA LEU A 293 -17.64 -1.53 2.21
C LEU A 293 -17.18 -1.14 0.80
N THR A 294 -18.02 -1.46 -0.20
CA THR A 294 -17.81 -0.94 -1.55
C THR A 294 -17.99 0.58 -1.60
N SER A 295 -17.52 1.23 -2.67
CA SER A 295 -17.68 2.67 -2.82
C SER A 295 -19.16 3.11 -2.77
N ASP A 296 -20.06 2.35 -3.39
CA ASP A 296 -21.49 2.64 -3.42
C ASP A 296 -22.14 2.43 -2.05
N GLN A 297 -21.75 1.37 -1.33
CA GLN A 297 -22.22 1.11 0.03
C GLN A 297 -21.75 2.19 1.00
N ALA A 298 -20.49 2.62 0.90
CA ALA A 298 -19.98 3.72 1.70
C ALA A 298 -20.72 5.03 1.39
N ALA A 299 -20.94 5.35 0.11
CA ALA A 299 -21.67 6.55 -0.31
C ALA A 299 -23.13 6.56 0.20
N LEU A 300 -23.78 5.40 0.27
CA LEU A 300 -25.09 5.27 0.90
C LEU A 300 -25.05 5.65 2.39
N LEU A 301 -24.06 5.14 3.14
CA LEU A 301 -23.94 5.44 4.58
C LEU A 301 -23.59 6.90 4.87
N GLU A 302 -23.08 7.65 3.89
CA GLU A 302 -22.91 9.11 3.98
C GLU A 302 -24.23 9.91 3.93
N ASN A 303 -25.39 9.24 3.78
CA ASN A 303 -26.69 9.90 3.84
C ASN A 303 -26.87 10.65 5.18
N PRO A 304 -27.36 11.90 5.19
CA PRO A 304 -27.50 12.71 6.40
C PRO A 304 -28.27 12.04 7.54
N ALA A 305 -29.33 11.28 7.26
CA ALA A 305 -30.10 10.61 8.31
C ALA A 305 -29.31 9.45 8.93
N LEU A 306 -28.56 8.70 8.12
CA LEU A 306 -27.68 7.63 8.59
C LEU A 306 -26.51 8.19 9.40
N GLN A 307 -25.93 9.32 8.97
CA GLN A 307 -24.88 10.01 9.71
C GLN A 307 -25.38 10.58 11.04
N LYS A 308 -26.59 11.14 11.07
CA LYS A 308 -27.23 11.60 12.32
C LYS A 308 -27.43 10.43 13.30
N PHE A 309 -27.93 9.29 12.81
CA PHE A 309 -28.08 8.07 13.60
C PHE A 309 -26.73 7.57 14.15
N ALA A 310 -25.69 7.51 13.31
CA ALA A 310 -24.35 7.15 13.73
C ALA A 310 -23.80 8.12 14.79
N GLN A 311 -24.03 9.43 14.62
CA GLN A 311 -23.62 10.44 15.58
C GLN A 311 -24.29 10.23 16.96
N GLN A 312 -25.59 9.93 17.02
CA GLN A 312 -26.24 9.61 18.29
C GLN A 312 -25.69 8.33 18.92
N LEU A 313 -25.41 7.31 18.10
CA LEU A 313 -24.78 6.07 18.58
C LEU A 313 -23.42 6.30 19.21
N THR A 314 -22.65 7.31 18.78
CA THR A 314 -21.35 7.62 19.43
C THR A 314 -21.52 7.99 20.90
N ALA A 315 -22.62 8.67 21.27
CA ALA A 315 -22.90 9.02 22.65
C ALA A 315 -23.18 7.77 23.51
N TRP A 316 -23.86 6.76 22.95
CA TRP A 316 -24.04 5.46 23.62
C TRP A 316 -22.76 4.62 23.64
N ALA A 317 -21.92 4.74 22.63
CA ALA A 317 -20.67 3.98 22.51
C ALA A 317 -19.57 4.49 23.46
N ALA A 318 -19.60 5.78 23.80
CA ALA A 318 -18.61 6.43 24.64
C ALA A 318 -18.59 5.86 26.07
N GLU A 319 -17.39 5.70 26.59
CA GLU A 319 -17.11 5.19 27.93
C GLU A 319 -15.95 6.01 28.50
N PRO A 320 -16.01 6.44 29.78
CA PRO A 320 -14.89 7.12 30.40
C PRO A 320 -13.68 6.19 30.39
N VAL A 321 -12.53 6.70 29.96
CA VAL A 321 -11.32 5.90 29.81
C VAL A 321 -10.46 6.07 31.05
N ASP A 322 -9.98 4.97 31.58
CA ASP A 322 -8.96 4.99 32.62
C ASP A 322 -7.62 5.40 31.96
N LEU A 323 -7.27 6.68 32.11
CA LEU A 323 -6.05 7.25 31.55
C LEU A 323 -4.80 6.56 32.10
N LEU A 324 -4.82 6.10 33.35
CA LEU A 324 -3.70 5.42 33.97
C LEU A 324 -3.54 4.02 33.36
N GLU A 325 -4.64 3.27 33.22
CA GLU A 325 -4.64 1.95 32.57
C GLU A 325 -4.16 2.04 31.12
N LEU A 326 -4.64 3.02 30.34
CA LEU A 326 -4.19 3.27 28.97
C LEU A 326 -2.67 3.52 28.92
N SER A 327 -2.18 4.41 29.80
CA SER A 327 -0.77 4.78 29.84
C SER A 327 0.14 3.59 30.21
N ALA A 328 -0.31 2.77 31.16
CA ALA A 328 0.39 1.55 31.58
C ALA A 328 0.38 0.49 30.48
N ALA A 329 -0.74 0.32 29.76
CA ALA A 329 -0.83 -0.60 28.63
C ALA A 329 0.14 -0.21 27.50
N ILE A 330 0.32 1.09 27.26
CA ILE A 330 1.28 1.60 26.28
C ILE A 330 2.73 1.29 26.69
N GLU A 331 3.13 1.59 27.92
CA GLU A 331 4.51 1.28 28.36
C GLU A 331 4.78 -0.22 28.46
N LYS A 332 3.75 -1.02 28.76
CA LYS A 332 3.85 -2.48 28.71
C LYS A 332 4.11 -2.98 27.29
N TYR A 333 3.38 -2.45 26.30
CA TYR A 333 3.61 -2.78 24.89
C TYR A 333 4.99 -2.31 24.38
N GLU A 334 5.45 -1.14 24.81
CA GLU A 334 6.78 -0.63 24.48
C GLU A 334 7.91 -1.50 25.05
N SER A 335 7.66 -2.19 26.16
CA SER A 335 8.62 -3.12 26.78
C SER A 335 8.52 -4.53 26.18
N ASP A 336 7.32 -4.94 25.79
CA ASP A 336 7.00 -6.23 25.18
C ASP A 336 5.96 -6.06 24.07
N GLU A 337 6.44 -6.06 22.81
CA GLU A 337 5.62 -5.85 21.61
C GLU A 337 4.71 -7.06 21.26
N GLY A 338 4.51 -8.00 22.19
CA GLY A 338 3.65 -9.15 22.04
C GLY A 338 2.20 -8.82 21.63
N SER A 339 1.59 -9.74 20.88
CA SER A 339 0.22 -9.57 20.33
C SER A 339 -0.86 -9.35 21.40
N GLU A 340 -0.64 -9.87 22.61
CA GLU A 340 -1.55 -9.66 23.74
C GLU A 340 -1.58 -8.19 24.17
N ASN A 341 -0.42 -7.57 24.35
CA ASN A 341 -0.30 -6.15 24.73
C ASN A 341 -0.84 -5.24 23.61
N ALA A 342 -0.57 -5.57 22.35
CA ALA A 342 -1.16 -4.88 21.20
C ALA A 342 -2.70 -4.97 21.19
N GLY A 343 -3.25 -6.15 21.54
CA GLY A 343 -4.68 -6.36 21.69
C GLY A 343 -5.30 -5.46 22.78
N ASN A 344 -4.61 -5.27 23.90
CA ASN A 344 -5.06 -4.40 24.98
C ASN A 344 -5.11 -2.92 24.53
N ILE A 345 -4.05 -2.43 23.86
CA ILE A 345 -4.06 -1.06 23.29
C ILE A 345 -5.20 -0.91 22.28
N ALA A 346 -5.44 -1.92 21.43
CA ALA A 346 -6.53 -1.88 20.47
C ALA A 346 -7.89 -1.72 21.16
N GLN A 347 -8.13 -2.46 22.25
CA GLN A 347 -9.34 -2.35 23.06
C GLN A 347 -9.48 -0.98 23.73
N GLN A 348 -8.41 -0.43 24.31
CA GLN A 348 -8.45 0.90 24.94
C GLN A 348 -8.71 2.01 23.92
N TYR A 349 -8.07 1.93 22.75
CA TYR A 349 -8.38 2.84 21.64
C TYR A 349 -9.84 2.75 21.17
N ASP A 350 -10.40 1.54 21.15
CA ASP A 350 -11.77 1.29 20.73
C ASP A 350 -12.80 1.98 21.65
N LEU A 351 -12.44 2.24 22.92
CA LEU A 351 -13.22 3.05 23.85
C LEU A 351 -13.05 4.56 23.56
N LEU A 352 -11.82 5.01 23.33
CA LEU A 352 -11.47 6.42 23.12
C LEU A 352 -12.03 7.01 21.82
N ARG A 353 -11.98 6.26 20.71
CA ARG A 353 -12.21 6.78 19.36
C ARG A 353 -13.63 7.31 19.12
N TRP A 354 -14.58 6.93 19.97
CA TRP A 354 -15.98 7.35 19.88
C TRP A 354 -16.31 8.50 20.84
N SER A 355 -15.34 8.97 21.61
CA SER A 355 -15.55 10.12 22.49
C SER A 355 -15.85 11.37 21.66
N GLN A 356 -16.87 12.12 22.10
CA GLN A 356 -17.21 13.42 21.51
C GLN A 356 -16.38 14.57 22.09
N GLU A 357 -15.57 14.30 23.12
CA GLU A 357 -14.69 15.30 23.71
C GLU A 357 -13.43 15.48 22.87
N GLY A 358 -13.15 16.72 22.47
CA GLY A 358 -12.04 17.03 21.56
C GLY A 358 -10.68 16.52 22.05
N LYS A 359 -10.38 16.64 23.35
CA LYS A 359 -9.10 16.18 23.92
C LYS A 359 -8.95 14.67 23.99
N THR A 360 -10.04 13.98 24.32
CA THR A 360 -10.09 12.51 24.28
C THR A 360 -9.98 11.99 22.84
N ALA A 361 -10.56 12.69 21.87
CA ALA A 361 -10.41 12.36 20.45
C ALA A 361 -8.97 12.60 19.95
N GLU A 362 -8.30 13.68 20.37
CA GLU A 362 -6.88 13.93 20.10
C GLU A 362 -6.00 12.79 20.64
N LEU A 363 -6.25 12.32 21.88
CA LEU A 363 -5.58 11.17 22.48
C LEU A 363 -5.83 9.88 21.67
N ALA A 364 -7.08 9.63 21.27
CA ALA A 364 -7.43 8.48 20.42
C ALA A 364 -6.63 8.51 19.11
N GLN A 365 -6.58 9.66 18.44
CA GLN A 365 -5.83 9.83 17.20
C GLN A 365 -4.33 9.60 17.39
N ALA A 366 -3.76 10.04 18.51
CA ALA A 366 -2.37 9.79 18.84
C ALA A 366 -2.09 8.29 19.03
N VAL A 367 -2.91 7.58 19.82
CA VAL A 367 -2.81 6.12 19.98
C VAL A 367 -2.93 5.41 18.63
N ASN A 368 -3.90 5.81 17.80
CA ASN A 368 -4.07 5.24 16.47
C ASN A 368 -2.82 5.42 15.59
N SER A 369 -2.23 6.61 15.66
CA SER A 369 -1.11 7.00 14.80
C SER A 369 0.20 6.32 15.18
N TYR A 370 0.44 6.07 16.47
CA TYR A 370 1.71 5.54 16.94
C TYR A 370 1.67 4.04 17.27
N TYR A 371 0.52 3.50 17.66
CA TYR A 371 0.42 2.12 18.18
C TYR A 371 -0.56 1.22 17.43
N ARG A 372 -1.53 1.77 16.68
CA ARG A 372 -2.44 0.96 15.83
C ARG A 372 -2.20 1.09 14.32
N ASN A 373 -1.26 1.92 13.89
CA ASN A 373 -0.93 2.02 12.48
C ASN A 373 -0.37 0.70 11.96
N ALA A 374 -0.59 0.42 10.68
CA ALA A 374 -0.05 -0.77 10.02
C ALA A 374 1.45 -0.87 10.29
N ASN A 375 1.87 -1.92 11.00
CA ASN A 375 3.25 -2.19 11.40
C ASN A 375 4.09 -2.81 10.26
N VAL A 376 3.49 -3.03 9.10
CA VAL A 376 4.16 -3.51 7.89
C VAL A 376 4.24 -2.36 6.89
N ARG A 377 5.47 -1.94 6.58
CA ARG A 377 5.76 -1.09 5.41
C ARG A 377 6.46 -1.94 4.36
N VAL A 378 5.86 -2.04 3.19
CA VAL A 378 6.46 -2.70 2.02
C VAL A 378 6.85 -1.62 1.04
N ALA A 379 8.14 -1.54 0.72
CA ALA A 379 8.65 -0.70 -0.35
C ALA A 379 9.09 -1.59 -1.51
N ILE A 380 8.61 -1.29 -2.72
CA ILE A 380 8.95 -2.02 -3.93
C ILE A 380 9.66 -1.05 -4.87
N SER A 381 10.92 -1.33 -5.21
CA SER A 381 11.66 -0.51 -6.17
C SER A 381 11.29 -0.89 -7.60
N ALA A 382 11.32 0.10 -8.51
CA ALA A 382 11.17 -0.17 -9.94
C ALA A 382 12.24 -1.15 -10.46
N GLU A 383 13.45 -1.10 -9.89
CA GLU A 383 14.53 -2.02 -10.24
C GLU A 383 14.17 -3.48 -9.92
N LEU A 384 13.66 -3.75 -8.71
CA LEU A 384 13.23 -5.08 -8.31
C LEU A 384 12.15 -5.62 -9.27
N VAL A 385 11.14 -4.80 -9.57
CA VAL A 385 10.04 -5.22 -10.46
C VAL A 385 10.54 -5.47 -11.89
N ASN A 386 11.38 -4.59 -12.42
CA ASN A 386 11.94 -4.77 -13.76
C ASN A 386 12.83 -6.02 -13.89
N ARG A 387 13.47 -6.48 -12.81
CA ARG A 387 14.21 -7.76 -12.80
C ARG A 387 13.31 -8.99 -12.86
N LEU A 388 12.05 -8.85 -12.43
CA LEU A 388 11.06 -9.92 -12.45
C LEU A 388 10.28 -9.97 -13.78
N LEU A 389 10.32 -8.89 -14.57
CA LEU A 389 9.71 -8.88 -15.89
C LEU A 389 10.47 -9.82 -16.86
N PRO A 390 9.77 -10.43 -17.83
CA PRO A 390 10.42 -11.16 -18.91
C PRO A 390 11.35 -10.21 -19.68
N LYS A 391 12.58 -10.65 -19.94
CA LYS A 391 13.58 -9.81 -20.63
C LYS A 391 13.18 -9.48 -22.07
N GLU A 392 12.61 -10.46 -22.77
CA GLU A 392 12.20 -10.34 -24.16
C GLU A 392 11.18 -11.45 -24.46
N VAL A 393 10.08 -11.10 -25.13
CA VAL A 393 9.09 -12.05 -25.63
C VAL A 393 9.15 -12.01 -27.16
N ARG A 394 9.37 -13.17 -27.78
CA ARG A 394 9.37 -13.31 -29.24
C ARG A 394 8.16 -14.09 -29.70
N THR A 395 7.50 -13.59 -30.73
CA THR A 395 6.32 -14.21 -31.33
C THR A 395 6.47 -14.17 -32.84
N ALA A 396 6.26 -15.31 -33.50
CA ALA A 396 6.14 -15.39 -34.95
C ALA A 396 4.67 -15.62 -35.32
N GLU A 397 4.16 -14.84 -36.27
CA GLU A 397 2.77 -14.86 -36.69
C GLU A 397 2.67 -14.79 -38.22
N PRO A 398 1.73 -15.53 -38.84
CA PRO A 398 1.42 -15.35 -40.25
C PRO A 398 0.81 -13.97 -40.49
N VAL A 399 1.22 -13.32 -41.57
CA VAL A 399 0.61 -12.07 -42.05
C VAL A 399 -0.40 -12.45 -43.12
N GLN A 400 -1.65 -12.00 -42.95
CA GLN A 400 -2.68 -12.05 -43.99
C GLN A 400 -3.57 -10.83 -43.83
N GLU A 401 -3.25 -9.78 -44.58
CA GLU A 401 -3.88 -8.47 -44.44
C GLU A 401 -4.20 -7.87 -45.82
N MET A 402 -5.11 -6.90 -45.84
CA MET A 402 -5.33 -6.05 -47.00
C MET A 402 -4.78 -4.66 -46.68
N ILE A 403 -3.89 -4.14 -47.53
CA ILE A 403 -3.22 -2.84 -47.38
C ILE A 403 -3.36 -2.08 -48.69
N GLN A 404 -3.97 -0.90 -48.67
CA GLN A 404 -4.21 -0.08 -49.88
C GLN A 404 -4.87 -0.86 -51.05
N GLY A 405 -5.72 -1.83 -50.71
CA GLY A 405 -6.40 -2.72 -51.67
C GLY A 405 -5.54 -3.83 -52.28
N ALA A 406 -4.29 -4.00 -51.83
CA ALA A 406 -3.45 -5.15 -52.15
C ALA A 406 -3.58 -6.22 -51.06
N THR A 407 -3.63 -7.49 -51.46
CA THR A 407 -3.60 -8.63 -50.53
C THR A 407 -2.14 -8.89 -50.15
N VAL A 408 -1.83 -8.86 -48.86
CA VAL A 408 -0.49 -9.03 -48.31
C VAL A 408 -0.44 -10.29 -47.46
N GLU A 409 0.42 -11.23 -47.85
CA GLU A 409 0.59 -12.52 -47.19
C GLU A 409 2.08 -12.77 -46.86
N GLY A 410 2.36 -13.44 -45.76
CA GLY A 410 3.75 -13.72 -45.37
C GLY A 410 3.91 -14.11 -43.91
N GLN A 411 5.06 -13.78 -43.34
CA GLN A 411 5.38 -14.04 -41.93
C GLN A 411 5.96 -12.79 -41.27
N SER A 412 5.69 -12.65 -39.98
CA SER A 412 6.22 -11.59 -39.13
C SER A 412 6.80 -12.20 -37.86
N GLU A 413 7.97 -11.71 -37.44
CA GLU A 413 8.55 -11.98 -36.13
C GLU A 413 8.59 -10.68 -35.33
N THR A 414 7.99 -10.70 -34.14
CA THR A 414 7.96 -9.56 -33.22
C THR A 414 8.75 -9.90 -31.97
N SER A 415 9.67 -9.02 -31.59
CA SER A 415 10.40 -9.05 -30.32
C SER A 415 9.95 -7.89 -29.46
N THR A 416 9.45 -8.17 -28.25
CA THR A 416 8.92 -7.15 -27.33
C THR A 416 9.68 -7.17 -26.00
N ARG A 417 10.08 -5.99 -25.53
CA ARG A 417 10.67 -5.78 -24.20
C ARG A 417 9.74 -4.92 -23.35
N LEU A 418 9.47 -5.38 -22.13
CA LEU A 418 8.63 -4.70 -21.16
C LEU A 418 9.49 -3.94 -20.15
N ARG A 419 9.00 -2.77 -19.74
CA ARG A 419 9.59 -1.97 -18.68
C ARG A 419 8.51 -1.33 -17.84
N LEU A 420 8.67 -1.41 -16.52
CA LEU A 420 7.82 -0.72 -15.56
C LEU A 420 8.53 0.54 -15.04
N VAL A 421 7.78 1.63 -14.95
CA VAL A 421 8.23 2.92 -14.43
C VAL A 421 7.31 3.34 -13.30
N LEU A 422 7.89 3.75 -12.18
CA LEU A 422 7.14 4.34 -11.07
C LEU A 422 7.20 5.87 -11.20
N LEU A 423 6.04 6.52 -11.15
CA LEU A 423 5.94 7.98 -11.25
C LEU A 423 5.70 8.56 -9.84
N PRO A 424 6.41 9.64 -9.45
CA PRO A 424 6.22 10.26 -8.14
C PRO A 424 4.78 10.76 -7.94
N ASP A 425 4.18 10.35 -6.83
CA ASP A 425 2.88 10.81 -6.37
C ASP A 425 2.79 10.60 -4.85
N ARG A 426 2.23 11.59 -4.13
CA ARG A 426 2.16 11.58 -2.66
C ARG A 426 1.00 10.72 -2.13
N TRP A 427 -0.02 10.49 -2.94
CA TRP A 427 -1.30 9.95 -2.49
C TRP A 427 -1.69 8.64 -3.16
N ARG A 428 -1.05 8.28 -4.28
CA ARG A 428 -1.41 7.14 -5.11
C ARG A 428 -0.16 6.45 -5.63
N TRP A 429 -0.25 5.18 -5.99
CA TRP A 429 0.79 4.57 -6.80
C TRP A 429 0.49 4.85 -8.26
N ARG A 430 1.41 5.54 -8.93
CA ARG A 430 1.35 5.76 -10.38
C ARG A 430 2.38 4.87 -11.05
N VAL A 431 1.89 3.92 -11.84
CA VAL A 431 2.70 2.88 -12.46
C VAL A 431 2.51 2.97 -13.97
N GLY A 432 3.59 3.22 -14.69
CA GLY A 432 3.62 3.14 -16.16
C GLY A 432 4.20 1.80 -16.60
N LEU A 433 3.53 1.14 -17.53
CA LEU A 433 4.06 -0.02 -18.25
C LEU A 433 4.37 0.41 -19.69
N GLU A 434 5.60 0.21 -20.12
CA GLU A 434 6.08 0.49 -21.47
C GLU A 434 6.44 -0.84 -22.15
N ALA A 435 5.92 -1.04 -23.35
CA ALA A 435 6.31 -2.10 -24.26
C ALA A 435 7.04 -1.48 -25.46
N LYS A 436 8.25 -1.94 -25.73
CA LYS A 436 9.02 -1.58 -26.92
C LYS A 436 9.19 -2.82 -27.77
N GLY A 437 8.76 -2.77 -29.02
CA GLY A 437 8.87 -3.89 -29.92
C GLY A 437 9.57 -3.56 -31.22
N GLU A 438 10.25 -4.57 -31.76
CA GLU A 438 10.81 -4.60 -33.10
C GLU A 438 10.07 -5.70 -33.88
N VAL A 439 9.72 -5.40 -35.12
CA VAL A 439 8.97 -6.27 -36.02
C VAL A 439 9.79 -6.44 -37.29
N ALA A 440 10.12 -7.68 -37.63
CA ALA A 440 10.68 -8.04 -38.92
C ALA A 440 9.64 -8.84 -39.68
N SER A 441 9.39 -8.49 -40.93
CA SER A 441 8.44 -9.21 -41.77
C SER A 441 9.03 -9.52 -43.13
N SER A 442 8.56 -10.62 -43.72
CA SER A 442 8.81 -10.96 -45.11
C SER A 442 7.47 -11.29 -45.73
N THR A 443 7.05 -10.48 -46.71
CA THR A 443 5.70 -10.50 -47.26
C THR A 443 5.70 -10.43 -48.77
N ALA A 444 4.65 -11.00 -49.36
CA ALA A 444 4.27 -10.84 -50.75
C ALA A 444 2.98 -10.04 -50.81
N SER A 445 2.96 -8.95 -51.58
CA SER A 445 1.76 -8.15 -51.82
C SER A 445 1.31 -8.28 -53.27
N THR A 446 0.06 -8.66 -53.49
CA THR A 446 -0.50 -8.84 -54.84
C THR A 446 -1.53 -7.75 -55.13
N SER A 447 -1.39 -7.07 -56.27
CA SER A 447 -2.31 -6.04 -56.75
C SER A 447 -2.47 -6.12 -58.26
N GLY A 448 -3.65 -6.53 -58.73
CA GLY A 448 -3.88 -6.78 -60.15
C GLY A 448 -2.95 -7.89 -60.67
N PRO A 449 -2.26 -7.69 -61.81
CA PRO A 449 -1.39 -8.69 -62.43
C PRO A 449 0.06 -8.67 -61.90
N ALA A 450 0.31 -8.06 -60.74
CA ALA A 450 1.65 -7.88 -60.18
C ALA A 450 1.73 -8.36 -58.73
N THR A 451 2.82 -9.08 -58.42
CA THR A 451 3.18 -9.55 -57.08
C THR A 451 4.53 -8.96 -56.70
N PHE A 452 4.60 -8.33 -55.53
CA PHE A 452 5.79 -7.67 -55.01
C PHE A 452 6.28 -8.37 -53.75
N TYR A 453 7.56 -8.73 -53.70
CA TYR A 453 8.21 -9.38 -52.56
C TYR A 453 8.99 -8.33 -51.75
N GLN A 454 8.72 -8.25 -50.46
CA GLN A 454 9.21 -7.18 -49.59
C GLN A 454 9.68 -7.73 -48.25
N ASP A 455 10.72 -7.11 -47.72
CA ASP A 455 11.06 -7.23 -46.31
C ASP A 455 10.71 -5.92 -45.59
N GLY A 456 10.07 -6.06 -44.44
CA GLY A 456 9.65 -4.96 -43.59
C GLY A 456 10.41 -4.96 -42.27
N ALA A 457 10.78 -3.76 -41.80
CA ALA A 457 11.27 -3.52 -40.46
C ALA A 457 10.43 -2.42 -39.82
N ALA A 458 9.86 -2.69 -38.65
CA ALA A 458 9.10 -1.69 -37.91
C ALA A 458 9.46 -1.73 -36.43
N SER A 459 9.35 -0.58 -35.78
CA SER A 459 9.50 -0.46 -34.34
C SER A 459 8.24 0.18 -33.77
N TYR A 460 7.86 -0.21 -32.55
CA TYR A 460 6.76 0.42 -31.85
C TYR A 460 7.06 0.64 -30.37
N ARG A 461 6.35 1.61 -29.80
CA ARG A 461 6.35 1.88 -28.37
C ARG A 461 4.92 2.07 -27.89
N ALA A 462 4.45 1.14 -27.08
CA ALA A 462 3.16 1.23 -26.40
C ALA A 462 3.35 1.54 -24.92
N ARG A 463 2.48 2.37 -24.34
CA ARG A 463 2.53 2.81 -22.96
C ARG A 463 1.14 2.72 -22.35
N LYS A 464 1.05 2.20 -21.13
CA LYS A 464 -0.20 2.19 -20.35
C LYS A 464 0.06 2.67 -18.93
N LEU A 465 -0.80 3.56 -18.45
CA LEU A 465 -0.74 4.10 -17.10
C LEU A 465 -1.79 3.44 -16.20
N PHE A 466 -1.37 3.12 -14.99
CA PHE A 466 -2.25 2.67 -13.91
C PHE A 466 -2.09 3.58 -12.72
N THR A 467 -3.20 3.85 -12.05
CA THR A 467 -3.19 4.52 -10.76
C THR A 467 -3.90 3.66 -9.74
N ILE A 468 -3.21 3.35 -8.65
CA ILE A 468 -3.75 2.59 -7.53
C ILE A 468 -3.89 3.54 -6.35
N ASP A 469 -5.10 3.64 -5.82
CA ASP A 469 -5.37 4.36 -4.59
C ASP A 469 -5.94 3.41 -3.53
N ARG A 470 -6.32 3.93 -2.36
CA ARG A 470 -6.83 3.12 -1.25
C ARG A 470 -8.12 2.37 -1.55
N LYS A 471 -8.86 2.77 -2.59
CA LYS A 471 -10.22 2.30 -2.86
C LYS A 471 -10.32 1.60 -4.21
N ASN A 472 -9.54 2.02 -5.21
CA ASN A 472 -9.69 1.59 -6.59
C ASN A 472 -8.35 1.45 -7.32
N ILE A 473 -8.35 0.58 -8.32
CA ILE A 473 -7.36 0.54 -9.40
C ILE A 473 -8.01 1.21 -10.60
N ARG A 474 -7.39 2.25 -11.15
CA ARG A 474 -7.83 2.88 -12.40
C ARG A 474 -6.84 2.58 -13.51
N MET A 475 -7.38 2.15 -14.64
CA MET A 475 -6.62 1.87 -15.85
C MET A 475 -6.89 2.97 -16.87
N HIS A 476 -5.83 3.56 -17.41
CA HIS A 476 -5.93 4.46 -18.55
C HIS A 476 -5.83 3.65 -19.84
N GLN A 477 -6.34 4.21 -20.94
CA GLN A 477 -6.18 3.62 -22.28
C GLN A 477 -4.69 3.52 -22.63
N ALA A 478 -4.30 2.48 -23.36
CA ALA A 478 -2.96 2.39 -23.90
C ALA A 478 -2.76 3.39 -25.05
N GLU A 479 -1.59 4.00 -25.09
CA GLU A 479 -1.15 4.86 -26.19
C GLU A 479 0.02 4.17 -26.89
N ALA A 480 0.05 4.21 -28.23
CA ALA A 480 1.13 3.61 -29.00
C ALA A 480 1.58 4.52 -30.14
N GLU A 481 2.86 4.39 -30.48
CA GLU A 481 3.52 5.03 -31.61
C GLU A 481 4.26 3.93 -32.39
N ALA A 482 4.28 4.01 -33.72
CA ALA A 482 5.01 3.08 -34.57
C ALA A 482 5.75 3.82 -35.68
N ALA A 483 6.84 3.22 -36.16
CA ALA A 483 7.54 3.65 -37.35
C ALA A 483 7.91 2.40 -38.16
N ALA A 484 7.53 2.37 -39.43
CA ALA A 484 7.76 1.24 -40.32
C ALA A 484 8.61 1.64 -41.52
N GLN A 485 9.38 0.70 -42.05
CA GLN A 485 10.14 0.84 -43.28
C GLN A 485 10.04 -0.45 -44.06
N ASN A 486 9.71 -0.35 -45.34
CA ASN A 486 9.60 -1.50 -46.22
C ASN A 486 10.61 -1.36 -47.35
N GLN A 487 11.27 -2.46 -47.68
CA GLN A 487 12.16 -2.55 -48.82
C GLN A 487 11.58 -3.52 -49.85
N LEU A 488 11.41 -3.03 -51.08
CA LEU A 488 11.09 -3.89 -52.21
C LEU A 488 12.33 -4.69 -52.60
N ASN A 489 12.23 -6.01 -52.50
CA ASN A 489 13.30 -6.92 -52.88
C ASN A 489 13.21 -7.27 -54.37
N ASP A 490 12.02 -7.71 -54.79
CA ASP A 490 11.76 -8.12 -56.16
C ASP A 490 10.26 -7.99 -56.50
N PHE A 491 9.91 -8.10 -57.77
CA PHE A 491 8.52 -8.16 -58.21
C PHE A 491 8.36 -8.90 -59.54
N GLU A 492 7.22 -9.56 -59.69
CA GLU A 492 6.85 -10.32 -60.87
C GLU A 492 5.52 -9.80 -61.44
N THR A 493 5.34 -9.97 -62.75
CA THR A 493 4.06 -9.67 -63.40
C THR A 493 3.57 -10.86 -64.20
N ASP A 494 2.25 -11.02 -64.31
CA ASP A 494 1.62 -12.06 -65.13
C ASP A 494 2.02 -11.97 -66.63
N PHE A 495 2.57 -10.83 -67.05
CA PHE A 495 3.02 -10.55 -68.42
C PHE A 495 4.51 -10.80 -68.64
N ASP A 496 5.25 -11.28 -67.64
CA ASP A 496 6.69 -11.48 -67.74
C ASP A 496 7.08 -12.51 -68.83
N GLY A 497 6.18 -13.45 -69.14
CA GLY A 497 6.32 -14.45 -70.20
C GLY A 497 5.97 -13.96 -71.62
N VAL A 498 5.52 -12.71 -71.80
CA VAL A 498 5.06 -12.18 -73.11
C VAL A 498 6.08 -11.18 -73.68
N PRO A 499 6.76 -11.49 -74.81
CA PRO A 499 7.69 -10.58 -75.45
C PRO A 499 7.04 -9.22 -75.79
N LEU A 500 7.80 -8.12 -75.63
CA LEU A 500 7.38 -6.73 -75.88
C LEU A 500 6.32 -6.12 -74.93
N LEU A 501 5.55 -6.91 -74.19
CA LEU A 501 4.61 -6.42 -73.15
C LEU A 501 5.20 -6.43 -71.74
N ASN A 502 6.15 -7.33 -71.48
CA ASN A 502 6.87 -7.44 -70.20
C ASN A 502 7.42 -6.08 -69.70
N TRP A 503 8.16 -5.34 -70.53
CA TRP A 503 8.81 -4.09 -70.10
C TRP A 503 7.82 -2.98 -69.72
N VAL A 504 6.67 -2.88 -70.41
CA VAL A 504 5.64 -1.87 -70.11
C VAL A 504 4.92 -2.21 -68.80
N ALA A 505 4.53 -3.48 -68.63
CA ALA A 505 3.87 -3.96 -67.41
C ALA A 505 4.76 -3.71 -66.18
N ARG A 506 6.06 -3.99 -66.29
CA ARG A 506 7.03 -3.77 -65.20
C ARG A 506 7.21 -2.29 -64.83
N ILE A 507 7.25 -1.38 -65.81
CA ILE A 507 7.35 0.07 -65.54
C ILE A 507 6.08 0.58 -64.85
N ILE A 508 4.90 0.16 -65.31
CA ILE A 508 3.62 0.57 -64.71
C ILE A 508 3.53 0.03 -63.28
N ALA A 509 3.85 -1.24 -63.06
CA ALA A 509 3.85 -1.87 -61.73
C ALA A 509 4.78 -1.15 -60.76
N ARG A 510 6.02 -0.83 -61.18
CA ARG A 510 6.98 -0.08 -60.36
C ARG A 510 6.50 1.33 -60.01
N ASN A 511 6.00 2.08 -60.98
CA ASN A 511 5.47 3.42 -60.74
C ASN A 511 4.26 3.41 -59.80
N GLN A 512 3.37 2.43 -59.94
CA GLN A 512 2.23 2.28 -59.04
C GLN A 512 2.68 1.93 -57.61
N TYR A 513 3.69 1.08 -57.47
CA TYR A 513 4.28 0.75 -56.18
C TYR A 513 4.87 1.99 -55.50
N GLU A 514 5.71 2.75 -56.21
CA GLU A 514 6.34 3.97 -55.69
C GLU A 514 5.30 5.02 -55.27
N GLN A 515 4.22 5.16 -56.03
CA GLN A 515 3.12 6.08 -55.69
C GLN A 515 2.33 5.65 -54.44
N LYS A 516 2.14 4.35 -54.20
CA LYS A 516 1.33 3.83 -53.08
C LYS A 516 2.14 3.62 -51.80
N THR A 517 3.46 3.61 -51.87
CA THR A 517 4.35 3.31 -50.74
C THR A 517 4.08 4.20 -49.51
N PRO A 518 3.96 5.54 -49.61
CA PRO A 518 3.74 6.38 -48.42
C PRO A 518 2.42 6.09 -47.71
N ALA A 519 1.34 5.89 -48.46
CA ALA A 519 0.02 5.59 -47.88
C ALA A 519 -0.02 4.17 -47.28
N ALA A 520 0.64 3.21 -47.92
CA ALA A 520 0.78 1.85 -47.39
C ALA A 520 1.59 1.82 -46.10
N GLN A 521 2.67 2.60 -46.01
CA GLN A 521 3.48 2.71 -44.80
C GLN A 521 2.67 3.28 -43.62
N GLN A 522 1.89 4.35 -43.85
CA GLN A 522 0.99 4.90 -42.82
C GLN A 522 -0.04 3.88 -42.35
N GLU A 523 -0.68 3.15 -43.28
CA GLU A 523 -1.65 2.12 -42.92
C GLU A 523 -1.01 0.98 -42.09
N VAL A 524 0.22 0.58 -42.41
CA VAL A 524 0.98 -0.40 -41.61
C VAL A 524 1.27 0.13 -40.22
N GLU A 525 1.73 1.38 -40.10
CA GLU A 525 1.99 2.04 -38.81
C GLU A 525 0.72 2.09 -37.95
N ASP A 526 -0.42 2.49 -38.51
CA ASP A 526 -1.70 2.53 -37.81
C ASP A 526 -2.14 1.15 -37.33
N LYS A 527 -1.95 0.10 -38.14
CA LYS A 527 -2.25 -1.28 -37.73
C LYS A 527 -1.34 -1.73 -36.59
N ILE A 528 -0.05 -1.40 -36.63
CA ILE A 528 0.89 -1.72 -35.55
C ILE A 528 0.52 -0.96 -34.28
N ILE A 529 0.17 0.34 -34.37
CA ILE A 529 -0.28 1.16 -33.24
C ILE A 529 -1.50 0.52 -32.57
N ASN A 530 -2.54 0.22 -33.35
CA ASN A 530 -3.77 -0.35 -32.84
C ASN A 530 -3.56 -1.75 -32.23
N ARG A 531 -2.75 -2.59 -32.89
CA ARG A 531 -2.40 -3.92 -32.37
C ARG A 531 -1.61 -3.81 -31.07
N ALA A 532 -0.57 -3.00 -31.02
CA ALA A 532 0.28 -2.84 -29.83
C ALA A 532 -0.48 -2.27 -28.63
N ALA A 533 -1.29 -1.23 -28.83
CA ALA A 533 -2.15 -0.66 -27.78
C ALA A 533 -3.19 -1.68 -27.31
N GLY A 534 -3.91 -2.32 -28.24
CA GLY A 534 -4.93 -3.32 -27.92
C GLY A 534 -4.37 -4.53 -27.18
N THR A 535 -3.25 -5.09 -27.62
CA THR A 535 -2.59 -6.22 -26.94
C THR A 535 -2.16 -5.84 -25.52
N LEU A 536 -1.57 -4.65 -25.34
CA LEU A 536 -1.19 -4.18 -24.01
C LEU A 536 -2.41 -3.97 -23.10
N ASP A 537 -3.52 -3.50 -23.67
CA ASP A 537 -4.77 -3.33 -22.93
C ASP A 537 -5.35 -4.65 -22.45
N THR A 538 -5.50 -5.63 -23.36
CA THR A 538 -6.06 -6.95 -23.08
C THR A 538 -5.19 -7.73 -22.10
N GLN A 539 -3.87 -7.82 -22.35
CA GLN A 539 -2.97 -8.59 -21.48
C GLN A 539 -2.96 -8.08 -20.05
N VAL A 540 -3.05 -6.77 -19.85
CA VAL A 540 -3.08 -6.21 -18.50
C VAL A 540 -4.42 -6.48 -17.82
N ALA A 541 -5.53 -6.33 -18.54
CA ALA A 541 -6.86 -6.64 -18.00
C ALA A 541 -6.94 -8.11 -17.53
N GLU A 542 -6.53 -9.06 -18.37
CA GLU A 542 -6.53 -10.49 -18.03
C GLU A 542 -5.67 -10.84 -16.82
N ARG A 543 -4.52 -10.16 -16.66
CA ARG A 543 -3.61 -10.41 -15.53
C ARG A 543 -4.14 -9.86 -14.22
N LEU A 544 -4.88 -8.75 -14.26
CA LEU A 544 -5.52 -8.18 -13.08
C LEU A 544 -6.75 -8.97 -12.65
N GLU A 545 -7.53 -9.55 -13.56
CA GLU A 545 -8.65 -10.43 -13.19
C GLU A 545 -8.20 -11.72 -12.49
N LYS A 546 -6.99 -12.19 -12.78
CA LYS A 546 -6.40 -13.39 -12.18
C LYS A 546 -5.70 -13.14 -10.83
N ALA A 547 -5.45 -11.88 -10.48
CA ALA A 547 -4.75 -11.45 -9.27
C ALA A 547 -5.76 -11.10 -8.17
#